data_AF-A0A2H0IKN0-F1
#
_entry.id   AF-A0A2H0IKN0-F1
#
_cell.length_a   1.000
_cell.length_b   1.000
_cell.length_c   1.000
_cell.angle_alpha   90.00
_cell.angle_beta   90.00
_cell.angle_gamma   90.00
#
_symmetry.space_group_name_H-M   'P 1'
#
loop_
_entity.id
_entity.type
_entity.pdbx_description
1 polymer ?
#
loop_
_entity_poly.entity_id
_entity_poly.type
_entity_poly.pdbx_seq_one_letter_code
_entity_poly.pdbx_strand_id
1 'polypeptide(L)'
;MRKYITSLILISITTILIYSCGGGDDVPEEPTAQELTFENLSGQWGLPTSGGIIVDGVDRTLNYQGFNLSFTKGGYTTTNAGELFKASGTWSWANESTTTRIDLDDGKVINIQDLTTNRFVFAFTQSDGAVRAGVAGNYTITVNK
;
A
#
# COMPACT_ATOMS: atom_id res chain seq x y z
N MET A 1 88.97 4.17 7.19
CA MET A 1 87.93 4.10 8.25
C MET A 1 87.83 5.44 8.96
N ARG A 2 86.79 6.22 8.68
CA ARG A 2 86.30 7.32 9.51
C ARG A 2 84.91 7.69 9.01
N LYS A 3 84.01 7.90 9.96
CA LYS A 3 82.55 7.90 9.81
C LYS A 3 82.02 9.33 9.61
N TYR A 4 80.80 9.39 9.04
CA TYR A 4 79.76 10.43 9.14
C TYR A 4 79.88 11.71 8.29
N ILE A 5 79.18 11.69 7.14
CA ILE A 5 78.80 12.78 6.22
C ILE A 5 77.46 12.25 5.64
N THR A 6 76.28 12.89 5.62
CA THR A 6 75.84 14.28 5.68
C THR A 6 74.32 14.29 5.90
N SER A 7 73.83 15.36 6.51
CA SER A 7 72.45 15.82 6.46
C SER A 7 71.92 15.87 5.02
N LEU A 8 70.74 15.31 4.75
CA LEU A 8 70.06 15.39 3.46
C LEU A 8 68.62 15.85 3.69
N ILE A 9 68.46 17.16 3.52
CA ILE A 9 67.18 17.81 3.25
C ILE A 9 66.66 17.24 1.93
N LEU A 10 65.45 16.70 1.94
CA LEU A 10 64.73 16.36 0.71
C LEU A 10 63.31 16.93 0.79
N ILE A 11 63.17 18.10 0.18
CA ILE A 11 61.90 18.69 -0.21
C ILE A 11 61.35 17.82 -1.34
N SER A 12 60.19 17.19 -1.14
CA SER A 12 59.41 16.56 -2.20
C SER A 12 58.09 17.32 -2.33
N ILE A 13 58.01 18.08 -3.42
CA ILE A 13 56.81 18.70 -3.98
C ILE A 13 56.00 17.60 -4.68
N THR A 14 54.70 17.89 -4.91
CA THR A 14 53.67 17.15 -5.66
C THR A 14 53.03 15.97 -4.91
N THR A 15 51.71 15.84 -4.79
CA THR A 15 50.62 16.20 -5.72
C THR A 15 49.31 16.42 -4.96
N ILE A 16 48.58 17.48 -5.31
CA ILE A 16 47.17 17.66 -4.95
C ILE A 16 46.37 16.58 -5.70
N LEU A 17 45.89 15.57 -4.97
CA LEU A 17 44.84 14.69 -5.46
C LEU A 17 43.51 15.25 -4.97
N ILE A 18 42.92 16.09 -5.81
CA ILE A 18 41.48 16.36 -5.82
C ILE A 18 40.77 15.02 -6.03
N TYR A 19 40.27 14.43 -4.95
CA TYR A 19 39.25 13.40 -5.04
C TYR A 19 37.96 14.06 -5.55
N SER A 20 37.86 14.15 -6.88
CA SER A 20 36.57 14.20 -7.56
C SER A 20 35.95 12.81 -7.40
N CYS A 21 35.28 12.58 -6.26
CA CYS A 21 34.41 11.42 -6.11
C CYS A 21 33.13 11.68 -6.92
N GLY A 22 33.23 11.46 -8.24
CA GLY A 22 32.09 11.17 -9.08
C GLY A 22 31.65 9.75 -8.75
N GLY A 23 30.86 9.62 -7.69
CA GLY A 23 30.15 8.42 -7.31
C GLY A 23 28.85 8.92 -6.74
N GLY A 24 27.85 9.09 -7.61
CA GLY A 24 26.48 9.16 -7.14
C GLY A 24 26.24 7.84 -6.46
N ASP A 25 26.32 7.84 -5.13
CA ASP A 25 25.86 6.73 -4.31
C ASP A 25 24.39 6.55 -4.69
N ASP A 26 24.11 5.51 -5.48
CA ASP A 26 22.78 4.90 -5.60
C ASP A 26 22.43 4.32 -4.22
N VAL A 27 22.17 5.19 -3.25
CA VAL A 27 21.48 4.80 -2.03
C VAL A 27 20.07 4.41 -2.49
N PRO A 28 19.62 3.16 -2.27
CA PRO A 28 18.24 2.80 -2.57
C PRO A 28 17.31 3.78 -1.86
N GLU A 29 16.41 4.42 -2.61
CA GLU A 29 15.40 5.29 -2.02
C GLU A 29 14.54 4.46 -1.05
N GLU A 30 14.45 4.92 0.19
CA GLU A 30 13.63 4.25 1.21
C GLU A 30 12.15 4.28 0.78
N PRO A 31 11.41 3.16 0.90
CA PRO A 31 10.00 3.12 0.50
C PRO A 31 9.17 4.15 1.26
N THR A 32 8.26 4.79 0.55
CA THR A 32 7.27 5.70 1.13
C THR A 32 6.27 4.95 2.01
N ALA A 33 5.61 5.66 2.92
CA ALA A 33 4.55 5.06 3.75
C ALA A 33 3.40 4.47 2.91
N GLN A 34 3.10 5.07 1.75
CA GLN A 34 2.10 4.55 0.81
C GLN A 34 2.54 3.26 0.13
N GLU A 35 3.82 3.13 -0.21
CA GLU A 35 4.37 1.90 -0.78
C GLU A 35 4.32 0.75 0.24
N LEU A 36 4.75 0.99 1.48
CA LEU A 36 4.65 0.00 2.57
C LEU A 36 3.19 -0.38 2.87
N THR A 37 2.27 0.59 2.82
CA THR A 37 0.83 0.31 3.00
C THR A 37 0.29 -0.50 1.83
N PHE A 38 0.71 -0.18 0.60
CA PHE A 38 0.31 -0.90 -0.60
C PHE A 38 0.84 -2.34 -0.60
N GLU A 39 2.05 -2.60 -0.10
CA GLU A 39 2.56 -3.96 0.07
C GLU A 39 1.60 -4.82 0.90
N ASN A 40 1.10 -4.27 2.02
CA ASN A 40 0.09 -4.95 2.83
C ASN A 40 -1.26 -5.07 2.13
N LEU A 41 -1.71 -4.03 1.40
CA LEU A 41 -3.00 -3.99 0.70
C LEU A 41 -3.07 -4.92 -0.52
N SER A 42 -1.96 -5.06 -1.26
CA SER A 42 -1.92 -5.73 -2.56
C SER A 42 -2.24 -7.21 -2.45
N GLY A 43 -2.78 -7.79 -3.52
CA GLY A 43 -3.15 -9.21 -3.56
C GLY A 43 -4.63 -9.44 -3.24
N GLN A 44 -4.96 -10.70 -2.96
CA GLN A 44 -6.33 -11.22 -3.01
C GLN A 44 -6.93 -11.38 -1.61
N TRP A 45 -8.16 -10.91 -1.41
CA TRP A 45 -8.82 -10.86 -0.12
C TRP A 45 -10.19 -11.52 -0.17
N GLY A 46 -10.40 -12.55 0.66
CA GLY A 46 -11.66 -13.28 0.78
C GLY A 46 -12.42 -12.96 2.07
N LEU A 47 -13.73 -13.16 2.06
CA LEU A 47 -14.52 -13.07 3.30
C LEU A 47 -14.21 -14.24 4.25
N PRO A 48 -14.22 -13.99 5.57
CA PRO A 48 -14.38 -15.07 6.54
C PRO A 48 -15.76 -15.74 6.38
N THR A 49 -15.96 -16.89 7.02
CA THR A 49 -17.23 -17.63 6.98
C THR A 49 -18.42 -16.82 7.53
N SER A 50 -18.18 -15.92 8.48
CA SER A 50 -19.17 -15.02 9.09
C SER A 50 -18.50 -13.73 9.58
N GLY A 51 -19.27 -12.66 9.78
CA GLY A 51 -18.78 -11.38 10.28
C GLY A 51 -17.91 -10.59 9.31
N GLY A 52 -17.89 -10.98 8.03
CA GLY A 52 -17.08 -10.34 6.99
C GLY A 52 -17.72 -9.10 6.39
N ILE A 53 -19.05 -9.03 6.31
CA ILE A 53 -19.77 -7.83 5.85
C ILE A 53 -20.84 -7.47 6.86
N ILE A 54 -20.62 -6.36 7.57
CA ILE A 54 -21.56 -5.79 8.52
C ILE A 54 -22.18 -4.53 7.91
N VAL A 55 -23.51 -4.47 7.88
CA VAL A 55 -24.27 -3.30 7.39
C VAL A 55 -25.13 -2.77 8.52
N ASP A 56 -24.86 -1.55 8.96
CA ASP A 56 -25.57 -0.91 10.09
C ASP A 56 -25.68 -1.84 11.32
N GLY A 57 -24.61 -2.57 11.61
CA GLY A 57 -24.51 -3.50 12.74
C GLY A 57 -25.08 -4.91 12.48
N VAL A 58 -25.64 -5.19 11.31
CA VAL A 58 -26.20 -6.51 10.95
C VAL A 58 -25.24 -7.27 10.06
N ASP A 59 -24.92 -8.51 10.40
CA ASP A 59 -24.11 -9.39 9.55
C ASP A 59 -24.90 -9.81 8.29
N ARG A 60 -24.31 -9.52 7.12
CA ARG A 60 -24.83 -9.84 5.79
C ARG A 60 -23.86 -10.70 4.98
N THR A 61 -22.83 -11.27 5.60
CA THR A 61 -21.78 -12.07 4.94
C THR A 61 -22.34 -13.17 4.03
N LEU A 62 -23.43 -13.84 4.44
CA LEU A 62 -24.07 -14.91 3.66
C LEU A 62 -24.66 -14.44 2.32
N ASN A 63 -24.88 -13.14 2.12
CA ASN A 63 -25.37 -12.60 0.85
C ASN A 63 -24.25 -12.48 -0.20
N TYR A 64 -22.98 -12.70 0.19
CA TYR A 64 -21.79 -12.48 -0.62
C TYR A 64 -20.87 -13.71 -0.60
N GLN A 65 -21.44 -14.91 -0.62
CA GLN A 65 -20.66 -16.13 -0.65
C GLN A 65 -19.71 -16.16 -1.85
N GLY A 66 -18.44 -16.47 -1.59
CA GLY A 66 -17.39 -16.43 -2.62
C GLY A 66 -16.93 -15.03 -2.99
N PHE A 67 -17.25 -14.01 -2.19
CA PHE A 67 -16.70 -12.66 -2.38
C PHE A 67 -15.19 -12.68 -2.37
N ASN A 68 -14.63 -11.90 -3.29
CA ASN A 68 -13.21 -11.67 -3.37
C ASN A 68 -12.96 -10.23 -3.82
N LEU A 69 -11.91 -9.62 -3.28
CA LEU A 69 -11.42 -8.30 -3.65
C LEU A 69 -9.91 -8.41 -3.85
N SER A 70 -9.40 -7.92 -4.97
CA SER A 70 -7.95 -7.87 -5.21
C SER A 70 -7.52 -6.47 -5.55
N PHE A 71 -6.39 -6.04 -4.99
CA PHE A 71 -5.72 -4.79 -5.34
C PHE A 71 -4.39 -5.08 -6.04
N THR A 72 -4.19 -4.41 -7.17
CA THR A 72 -2.92 -4.33 -7.90
C THR A 72 -2.48 -2.87 -7.96
N LYS A 73 -1.29 -2.59 -8.53
CA LYS A 73 -0.83 -1.22 -8.72
C LYS A 73 -1.77 -0.48 -9.67
N GLY A 74 -2.60 0.41 -9.13
CA GLY A 74 -3.57 1.24 -9.86
C GLY A 74 -4.88 0.53 -10.26
N GLY A 75 -5.04 -0.76 -9.96
CA GLY A 75 -6.23 -1.54 -10.35
C GLY A 75 -6.84 -2.31 -9.19
N TYR A 76 -8.13 -2.60 -9.28
CA TYR A 76 -8.80 -3.56 -8.41
C TYR A 76 -9.73 -4.48 -9.20
N THR A 77 -10.01 -5.66 -8.65
CA THR A 77 -11.00 -6.59 -9.17
C THR A 77 -11.85 -7.16 -8.04
N THR A 78 -13.11 -7.51 -8.34
CA THR A 78 -13.99 -8.19 -7.40
C THR A 78 -14.73 -9.37 -8.04
N THR A 79 -15.08 -10.35 -7.22
CA THR A 79 -16.01 -11.43 -7.59
C THR A 79 -17.10 -11.54 -6.54
N ASN A 80 -18.31 -11.93 -6.93
CA ASN A 80 -19.48 -12.09 -6.03
C ASN A 80 -19.74 -10.86 -5.13
N ALA A 81 -19.46 -9.66 -5.64
CA ALA A 81 -19.66 -8.40 -4.93
C ALA A 81 -21.11 -7.87 -4.98
N GLY A 82 -22.01 -8.54 -5.71
CA GLY A 82 -23.34 -7.99 -5.98
C GLY A 82 -23.22 -6.60 -6.60
N GLU A 83 -24.01 -5.65 -6.08
CA GLU A 83 -23.93 -4.23 -6.48
C GLU A 83 -22.98 -3.40 -5.60
N LEU A 84 -22.19 -4.03 -4.71
CA LEU A 84 -21.27 -3.26 -3.86
C LEU A 84 -20.10 -2.68 -4.63
N PHE A 85 -19.53 -3.44 -5.55
CA PHE A 85 -18.34 -3.05 -6.30
C PHE A 85 -18.50 -3.43 -7.76
N LYS A 86 -17.88 -2.65 -8.64
CA LYS A 86 -17.64 -3.09 -10.01
C LYS A 86 -16.77 -4.34 -10.01
N ALA A 87 -16.94 -5.18 -11.02
CA ALA A 87 -16.10 -6.37 -11.22
C ALA A 87 -14.61 -6.02 -11.38
N SER A 88 -14.32 -4.83 -11.90
CA SER A 88 -12.97 -4.26 -11.96
C SER A 88 -13.01 -2.75 -12.15
N GLY A 89 -11.93 -2.08 -11.75
CA GLY A 89 -11.74 -0.65 -11.96
C GLY A 89 -10.34 -0.20 -11.57
N THR A 90 -10.16 1.12 -11.46
CA THR A 90 -8.92 1.74 -10.97
C THR A 90 -9.13 2.33 -9.59
N TRP A 91 -8.04 2.49 -8.84
CA TRP A 91 -8.07 3.13 -7.53
C TRP A 91 -6.86 4.04 -7.36
N SER A 92 -6.97 5.00 -6.44
CA SER A 92 -5.86 5.83 -6.00
C SER A 92 -5.95 6.12 -4.50
N TRP A 93 -4.82 6.43 -3.88
CA TRP A 93 -4.84 7.11 -2.59
C TRP A 93 -5.56 8.45 -2.73
N ALA A 94 -6.33 8.85 -1.71
CA ALA A 94 -7.12 10.08 -1.79
C ALA A 94 -6.27 11.37 -1.87
N ASN A 95 -4.98 11.28 -1.51
CA ASN A 95 -3.95 12.31 -1.71
C ASN A 95 -2.55 11.70 -1.51
N GLU A 96 -1.49 12.50 -1.67
CA GLU A 96 -0.09 12.05 -1.59
C GLU A 96 0.39 11.63 -0.20
N SER A 97 -0.31 12.02 0.88
CA SER A 97 0.14 11.76 2.27
C SER A 97 -0.73 10.76 3.03
N THR A 98 -1.92 10.43 2.52
CA THR A 98 -2.84 9.50 3.18
C THR A 98 -2.44 8.05 2.95
N THR A 99 -2.59 7.22 3.98
CA THR A 99 -2.46 5.76 3.91
C THR A 99 -3.75 5.05 4.30
N THR A 100 -4.80 5.80 4.64
CA THR A 100 -6.04 5.24 5.22
C THR A 100 -7.28 5.51 4.39
N ARG A 101 -7.14 6.14 3.22
CA ARG A 101 -8.27 6.45 2.34
C ARG A 101 -7.94 6.18 0.88
N ILE A 102 -8.78 5.37 0.26
CA ILE A 102 -8.72 4.98 -1.15
C ILE A 102 -9.96 5.52 -1.86
N ASP A 103 -9.75 6.13 -3.01
CA ASP A 103 -10.82 6.54 -3.92
C ASP A 103 -10.86 5.58 -5.12
N LEU A 104 -12.03 5.02 -5.42
CA LEU A 104 -12.27 4.18 -6.58
C LEU A 104 -12.76 5.01 -7.77
N ASP A 105 -12.60 4.45 -8.97
CA ASP A 105 -12.99 5.05 -10.25
C ASP A 105 -14.49 5.30 -10.43
N ASP A 106 -15.33 4.65 -9.61
CA ASP A 106 -16.78 4.85 -9.59
C ASP A 106 -17.24 5.89 -8.55
N GLY A 107 -16.29 6.60 -7.92
CA GLY A 107 -16.55 7.59 -6.89
C GLY A 107 -16.76 7.01 -5.49
N LYS A 108 -16.69 5.68 -5.32
CA LYS A 108 -16.73 5.07 -3.99
C LYS A 108 -15.46 5.39 -3.21
N VAL A 109 -15.65 5.76 -1.95
CA VAL A 109 -14.56 6.06 -1.02
C VAL A 109 -14.44 4.94 0.00
N ILE A 110 -13.29 4.27 0.04
CA ILE A 110 -12.95 3.25 1.03
C ILE A 110 -12.08 3.89 2.13
N ASN A 111 -12.51 3.76 3.37
CA ASN A 111 -11.76 4.18 4.55
C ASN A 111 -11.19 2.94 5.25
N ILE A 112 -9.86 2.83 5.27
CA ILE A 112 -9.14 1.75 5.94
C ILE A 112 -9.23 1.98 7.45
N GLN A 113 -9.75 0.99 8.17
CA GLN A 113 -9.83 1.00 9.64
C GLN A 113 -8.70 0.20 10.27
N ASP A 114 -8.33 -0.92 9.64
CA ASP A 114 -7.21 -1.77 10.05
C ASP A 114 -6.63 -2.46 8.81
N LEU A 115 -5.30 -2.50 8.69
CA LEU A 115 -4.64 -3.19 7.59
C LEU A 115 -3.35 -3.81 8.10
N THR A 116 -3.26 -5.12 7.93
CA THR A 116 -2.08 -5.95 8.17
C THR A 116 -1.81 -6.81 6.95
N THR A 117 -0.76 -7.62 6.98
CA THR A 117 -0.46 -8.56 5.89
C THR A 117 -1.55 -9.59 5.63
N ASN A 118 -2.37 -9.95 6.63
CA ASN A 118 -3.35 -11.03 6.55
C ASN A 118 -4.79 -10.61 6.84
N ARG A 119 -5.01 -9.36 7.26
CA ARG A 119 -6.34 -8.84 7.61
C ARG A 119 -6.50 -7.42 7.09
N PHE A 120 -7.62 -7.17 6.44
CA PHE A 120 -8.01 -5.85 5.97
C PHE A 120 -9.45 -5.54 6.41
N VAL A 121 -9.59 -4.48 7.20
CA VAL A 121 -10.87 -3.94 7.67
C VAL A 121 -11.05 -2.54 7.09
N PHE A 122 -12.18 -2.32 6.43
CA PHE A 122 -12.48 -1.03 5.83
C PHE A 122 -13.98 -0.71 5.86
N ALA A 123 -14.29 0.56 5.68
CA ALA A 123 -15.66 1.05 5.68
C ALA A 123 -15.95 2.04 4.55
N PHE A 124 -17.20 2.04 4.13
CA PHE A 124 -17.77 2.98 3.19
C PHE A 124 -19.28 3.10 3.43
N THR A 125 -19.89 4.16 2.89
CA THR A 125 -21.34 4.31 2.87
C THR A 125 -21.85 4.00 1.48
N GLN A 126 -22.89 3.18 1.40
CA GLN A 126 -23.63 2.90 0.19
C GLN A 126 -24.95 3.69 0.27
N SER A 127 -25.17 4.64 -0.64
CA SER A 127 -26.35 5.49 -0.63
C SER A 127 -27.61 4.82 -1.19
N ASP A 128 -27.43 3.83 -2.05
CA ASP A 128 -28.46 3.19 -2.87
C ASP A 128 -28.09 1.73 -3.22
N GLY A 129 -29.04 0.97 -3.78
CA GLY A 129 -28.77 -0.35 -4.35
C GLY A 129 -29.83 -1.41 -3.99
N ALA A 130 -29.58 -2.64 -4.42
CA ALA A 130 -30.56 -3.73 -4.35
C ALA A 130 -30.89 -4.21 -2.93
N VAL A 131 -32.07 -4.82 -2.77
CA VAL A 131 -32.64 -5.27 -1.48
C VAL A 131 -31.86 -6.42 -0.81
N ARG A 132 -31.04 -7.16 -1.56
CA ARG A 132 -30.30 -8.34 -1.05
C ARG A 132 -28.81 -8.10 -0.87
N ALA A 133 -28.13 -7.70 -1.95
CA ALA A 133 -26.69 -7.44 -1.97
C ALA A 133 -26.47 -6.06 -2.60
N GLY A 134 -25.89 -5.14 -1.85
CA GLY A 134 -25.78 -3.74 -2.21
C GLY A 134 -26.85 -2.87 -1.56
N VAL A 135 -27.45 -3.29 -0.45
CA VAL A 135 -28.42 -2.46 0.26
C VAL A 135 -27.77 -1.15 0.70
N ALA A 136 -28.53 -0.06 0.73
CA ALA A 136 -28.07 1.18 1.33
C ALA A 136 -27.73 0.98 2.82
N GLY A 137 -26.69 1.66 3.30
CA GLY A 137 -26.24 1.59 4.68
C GLY A 137 -24.74 1.84 4.85
N ASN A 138 -24.29 1.80 6.10
CA ASN A 138 -22.88 1.92 6.44
C ASN A 138 -22.25 0.53 6.52
N TYR A 139 -21.27 0.29 5.66
CA TYR A 139 -20.57 -0.98 5.56
C TYR A 139 -19.31 -0.95 6.41
N THR A 140 -19.09 -2.03 7.14
CA THR A 140 -17.77 -2.42 7.65
C THR A 140 -17.47 -3.80 7.10
N ILE A 141 -16.41 -3.90 6.30
CA ILE A 141 -15.99 -5.13 5.65
C ILE A 141 -14.68 -5.60 6.28
N THR A 142 -14.63 -6.86 6.69
CA THR A 142 -13.43 -7.57 7.11
C THR A 142 -13.15 -8.70 6.12
N VAL A 143 -11.97 -8.68 5.54
CA VAL A 143 -11.49 -9.71 4.62
C VAL A 143 -10.09 -10.17 5.04
N ASN A 144 -9.76 -11.41 4.68
CA ASN A 144 -8.48 -12.04 5.01
C ASN A 144 -7.81 -12.59 3.75
N LYS A 145 -6.49 -12.73 3.83
CA LYS A 145 -5.67 -13.47 2.88
C LYS A 145 -5.48 -14.92 3.33
#